data_AF-A0A017TFG1-F1
#
_entry.id   AF-A0A017TFG1-F1
#
_cell.length_a   1.000
_cell.length_b   1.000
_cell.length_c   1.000
_cell.angle_alpha   90.00
_cell.angle_beta   90.00
_cell.angle_gamma   90.00
#
_symmetry.space_group_name_H-M   'P 1'
#
loop_
_entity.id
_entity.type
_entity.pdbx_description
1 polymer ?
#
loop_
_entity_poly.entity_id
_entity_poly.type
_entity_poly.pdbx_seq_one_letter_code
_entity_poly.pdbx_strand_id
1 'polypeptide(L)'
;MLGVMRIVVVLAALFLGCGPRQDGEMQPPVVPDTDLCGAAEARLEALQCKDPRGQPMWVNRLGERFGETCRVTQKEGGVFLNPGCIAKVNACSEVDACPQQ
;
A
#
# COMPACT_ATOMS: atom_id res chain seq x y z
N MET A 1 -17.24 -9.72 61.66
CA MET A 1 -17.16 -8.52 60.79
C MET A 1 -15.74 -8.39 60.26
N LEU A 2 -15.34 -9.33 59.39
CA LEU A 2 -13.96 -9.52 58.94
C LEU A 2 -13.87 -9.55 57.39
N GLY A 3 -14.83 -8.90 56.71
CA GLY A 3 -15.02 -9.01 55.26
C GLY A 3 -14.84 -7.72 54.47
N VAL A 4 -14.53 -6.59 55.11
CA VAL A 4 -14.52 -5.27 54.44
C VAL A 4 -13.10 -4.70 54.29
N MET A 5 -12.14 -5.18 55.09
CA MET A 5 -10.82 -4.55 55.24
C MET A 5 -9.74 -5.07 54.26
N ARG A 6 -10.04 -6.07 53.41
CA ARG A 6 -9.10 -6.59 52.39
C ARG A 6 -9.44 -6.17 50.95
N ILE A 7 -10.60 -5.57 50.73
CA ILE A 7 -11.08 -5.23 49.38
C ILE A 7 -10.61 -3.82 48.93
N VAL A 8 -10.17 -2.98 49.86
CA VAL A 8 -9.81 -1.58 49.56
C VAL A 8 -8.38 -1.43 49.01
N VAL A 9 -7.49 -2.41 49.21
CA VAL A 9 -6.07 -2.28 48.83
C VAL A 9 -5.78 -2.74 47.39
N VAL A 10 -6.66 -3.54 46.78
CA VAL A 10 -6.43 -4.05 45.41
C VAL A 10 -6.92 -3.06 44.33
N LEU A 11 -7.84 -2.15 44.65
CA LEU A 11 -8.41 -1.21 43.68
C LEU A 11 -7.54 0.02 43.38
N ALA A 12 -6.53 0.33 44.20
CA ALA A 12 -5.71 1.53 44.02
C ALA A 12 -4.48 1.31 43.11
N ALA A 13 -4.17 0.08 42.71
CA ALA A 13 -2.99 -0.24 41.90
C ALA A 13 -3.22 -0.22 40.37
N LEU A 14 -4.46 0.00 39.92
CA LEU A 14 -4.82 -0.05 38.49
C LEU A 14 -4.75 1.29 37.73
N PHE A 15 -4.41 2.40 38.41
CA PHE A 15 -4.43 3.74 37.79
C PHE A 15 -3.07 4.43 37.67
N LEU A 16 -1.96 3.75 37.97
CA LEU A 16 -0.60 4.32 37.90
C LEU A 16 0.34 3.52 36.99
N GLY A 17 -0.19 2.88 35.95
CA GLY A 17 0.57 2.23 34.89
C GLY A 17 0.48 3.00 33.58
N CYS A 18 1.31 4.04 33.44
CA CYS A 18 1.80 4.66 32.21
C CYS A 18 0.95 4.48 30.93
N GLY A 19 0.15 5.50 30.59
CA GLY A 19 -0.32 5.65 29.22
C GLY A 19 0.89 5.78 28.29
N PRO A 20 0.98 4.99 27.20
CA PRO A 20 1.97 5.29 26.19
C PRO A 20 1.61 6.65 25.60
N ARG A 21 2.56 7.58 25.71
CA ARG A 21 2.66 8.78 24.90
C ARG A 21 2.21 8.41 23.49
N GLN A 22 1.17 9.07 22.98
CA GLN A 22 1.05 9.23 21.54
C GLN A 22 2.21 10.15 21.14
N ASP A 23 3.40 9.57 21.03
CA ASP A 23 4.40 10.13 20.15
C ASP A 23 3.70 10.18 18.80
N GLY A 24 3.42 11.40 18.33
CA GLY A 24 2.72 11.61 17.08
C GLY A 24 3.47 10.83 16.02
N GLU A 25 2.90 9.69 15.63
CA GLU A 25 3.42 8.87 14.56
C GLU A 25 3.43 9.80 13.36
N MET A 26 4.64 10.23 12.99
CA MET A 26 4.86 11.05 11.82
C MET A 26 4.50 10.14 10.66
N GLN A 27 3.21 10.10 10.32
CA GLN A 27 2.73 9.30 9.21
C GLN A 27 3.55 9.77 8.01
N PRO A 28 4.34 8.88 7.38
CA PRO A 28 5.06 9.26 6.19
C PRO A 28 4.05 9.82 5.19
N PRO A 29 4.42 10.85 4.41
CA PRO A 29 3.51 11.41 3.43
C PRO A 29 2.94 10.28 2.59
N VAL A 30 1.62 10.20 2.49
CA VAL A 30 0.95 9.25 1.59
C VAL A 30 1.36 9.67 0.19
N VAL A 31 2.30 8.94 -0.40
CA VAL A 31 2.73 9.16 -1.78
C VAL A 31 1.53 8.81 -2.64
N PRO A 32 0.98 9.75 -3.43
CA PRO A 32 -0.12 9.43 -4.32
C PRO A 32 0.37 8.39 -5.32
N ASP A 33 -0.49 7.42 -5.64
CA ASP A 33 -0.12 6.32 -6.52
C ASP A 33 0.34 6.78 -7.92
N THR A 34 -0.01 8.01 -8.30
CA THR A 34 0.43 8.65 -9.55
C THR A 34 1.95 8.84 -9.62
N ASP A 35 2.62 8.95 -8.47
CA ASP A 35 4.08 9.01 -8.38
C ASP A 35 4.73 7.63 -8.47
N LEU A 36 3.95 6.55 -8.32
CA LEU A 36 4.42 5.16 -8.38
C LEU A 36 4.29 4.54 -9.78
N CYS A 37 3.64 5.22 -10.73
CA CYS A 37 3.46 4.73 -12.11
C CYS A 37 4.79 4.35 -12.80
N GLY A 38 5.86 5.14 -12.60
CA GLY A 38 7.19 4.83 -13.15
C GLY A 38 7.85 3.62 -12.48
N ALA A 39 7.68 3.47 -11.17
CA ALA A 39 8.20 2.31 -10.43
C ALA A 39 7.47 1.02 -10.84
N ALA A 40 6.16 1.09 -11.04
CA ALA A 40 5.36 -0.01 -11.58
C ALA A 40 5.82 -0.42 -12.97
N GLU A 41 6.04 0.54 -13.89
CA GLU A 41 6.60 0.27 -15.22
C GLU A 41 7.96 -0.45 -15.13
N ALA A 42 8.89 0.11 -14.35
CA ALA A 42 10.21 -0.46 -14.17
C ALA A 42 10.14 -1.89 -13.60
N ARG A 43 9.18 -2.15 -12.70
CA ARG A 43 8.98 -3.48 -12.13
C ARG A 43 8.44 -4.48 -13.16
N LEU A 44 7.46 -4.09 -13.96
CA LEU A 44 6.93 -4.91 -15.05
C LEU A 44 8.01 -5.25 -16.09
N GLU A 45 8.85 -4.27 -16.44
CA GLU A 45 9.95 -4.45 -17.38
C GLU A 45 11.06 -5.33 -16.79
N ALA A 46 11.44 -5.13 -15.53
CA ALA A 46 12.46 -5.93 -14.85
C ALA A 46 12.04 -7.42 -14.73
N LEU A 47 10.76 -7.68 -14.48
CA LEU A 47 10.22 -9.04 -14.42
C LEU A 47 9.86 -9.61 -15.80
N GLN A 48 9.98 -8.81 -16.88
CA GLN A 48 9.59 -9.17 -18.24
C GLN A 48 8.15 -9.69 -18.33
N CYS A 49 7.23 -9.04 -17.60
CA CYS A 49 5.84 -9.46 -17.54
C CYS A 49 5.10 -9.25 -18.87
N LYS A 50 4.37 -10.29 -19.28
CA LYS A 50 3.59 -10.32 -20.51
C LYS A 50 2.12 -10.55 -20.20
N ASP A 51 1.26 -9.92 -21.00
CA ASP A 51 -0.18 -10.17 -20.98
C ASP A 51 -0.48 -11.60 -21.50
N PRO A 52 -1.73 -12.09 -21.39
CA PRO A 52 -2.12 -13.40 -21.92
C PRO A 52 -1.93 -13.58 -23.43
N ARG A 53 -1.69 -12.49 -24.18
CA ARG A 53 -1.41 -12.50 -25.61
C ARG A 53 0.10 -12.47 -25.90
N GLY A 54 0.94 -12.57 -24.87
CA GLY A 54 2.40 -12.56 -24.97
C GLY A 54 3.00 -11.18 -25.21
N GLN A 55 2.24 -10.11 -25.03
CA GLN A 55 2.69 -8.74 -25.24
C GLN A 55 3.28 -8.16 -23.95
N PRO A 56 4.35 -7.37 -24.00
CA PRO A 56 4.93 -6.73 -22.82
C PRO A 56 3.89 -5.85 -22.11
N MET A 57 3.87 -5.89 -20.78
CA MET A 57 2.91 -5.10 -19.99
C MET A 57 3.36 -3.66 -19.72
N TRP A 58 4.63 -3.32 -19.98
CA TRP A 58 5.21 -2.00 -19.74
C TRP A 58 5.12 -1.05 -20.96
N VAL A 59 4.64 -1.55 -22.10
CA VAL A 59 4.46 -0.76 -23.32
C VAL A 59 3.25 -1.30 -24.08
N ASN A 60 2.35 -0.42 -24.52
CA ASN A 60 1.17 -0.85 -25.27
C ASN A 60 1.47 -1.03 -26.77
N ARG A 61 0.44 -1.42 -27.54
CA ARG A 61 0.57 -1.68 -28.99
C ARG A 61 0.88 -0.45 -29.84
N LEU A 62 0.64 0.75 -29.30
CA LEU A 62 0.95 2.02 -29.95
C LEU A 62 2.38 2.49 -29.63
N GLY A 63 3.10 1.76 -28.78
CA GLY A 63 4.44 2.13 -28.31
C GLY A 63 4.43 3.06 -27.09
N GLU A 64 3.27 3.31 -26.49
CA GLU A 64 3.15 4.18 -25.31
C GLU A 64 3.57 3.42 -24.05
N ARG A 65 4.37 4.08 -23.20
CA ARG A 65 4.92 3.50 -21.97
C ARG A 65 3.86 3.48 -20.87
N PHE A 66 3.83 2.40 -20.10
CA PHE A 66 2.86 2.18 -19.01
C PHE A 66 2.81 3.34 -18.02
N GLY A 67 3.97 3.87 -17.62
CA GLY A 67 4.08 4.90 -16.61
C GLY A 67 3.44 6.21 -17.03
N GLU A 68 3.52 6.57 -18.31
CA GLU A 68 2.85 7.76 -18.84
C GLU A 68 1.34 7.54 -18.92
N THR A 69 0.90 6.41 -19.49
CA THR A 69 -0.53 6.07 -19.55
C THR A 69 -1.16 6.01 -18.15
N CYS A 70 -0.51 5.34 -17.20
CA CYS A 70 -0.91 5.27 -15.79
C CYS A 70 -1.09 6.66 -15.18
N ARG A 71 -0.10 7.54 -15.39
CA ARG A 71 -0.12 8.91 -14.82
C ARG A 71 -1.24 9.76 -15.41
N VAL A 72 -1.47 9.67 -16.73
CA VAL A 72 -2.57 10.40 -17.39
C VAL A 72 -3.91 9.86 -16.91
N THR A 73 -4.13 8.55 -16.95
CA THR A 73 -5.38 7.93 -16.53
C THR A 73 -5.72 8.27 -15.07
N GLN A 74 -4.76 8.21 -14.15
CA GLN A 74 -5.02 8.56 -12.75
C GLN A 74 -5.32 10.04 -12.54
N LYS A 75 -4.67 10.94 -13.28
CA LYS A 75 -4.97 12.39 -13.21
C LYS A 75 -6.38 12.71 -13.73
N GLU A 76 -6.85 11.96 -14.72
CA GLU A 76 -8.18 12.10 -15.30
C GLU A 76 -9.28 11.41 -14.47
N GLY A 77 -8.91 10.76 -13.36
CA GLY A 77 -9.85 10.00 -12.51
C GLY A 77 -10.33 8.69 -13.15
N GLY A 78 -9.58 8.17 -14.13
CA GLY A 78 -9.84 6.87 -14.73
C GLY A 78 -9.40 5.72 -13.81
N VAL A 79 -9.96 4.54 -14.05
CA VAL A 79 -9.65 3.33 -13.30
C VAL A 79 -8.42 2.64 -13.88
N PHE A 80 -7.44 2.31 -13.04
CA PHE A 80 -6.22 1.62 -13.44
C PHE A 80 -5.78 0.61 -12.39
N LEU A 81 -4.90 -0.34 -12.74
CA LEU A 81 -4.28 -1.20 -11.73
C LEU A 81 -3.45 -0.35 -10.76
N ASN A 82 -3.49 -0.65 -9.47
CA ASN A 82 -2.75 0.08 -8.45
C ASN A 82 -1.22 -0.03 -8.71
N PRO A 83 -0.55 1.06 -9.11
CA PRO A 83 0.88 1.04 -9.42
C PRO A 83 1.73 0.84 -8.17
N GLY A 84 1.26 1.24 -6.99
CA GLY A 84 1.94 0.95 -5.73
C GLY A 84 1.98 -0.54 -5.38
N CYS A 85 0.97 -1.31 -5.77
CA CYS A 85 0.95 -2.76 -5.71
C CYS A 85 1.93 -3.35 -6.73
N ILE A 86 1.81 -2.95 -8.00
CA ILE A 86 2.66 -3.46 -9.09
C ILE A 86 4.14 -3.21 -8.80
N ALA A 87 4.51 -2.06 -8.24
CA ALA A 87 5.89 -1.74 -7.89
C ALA A 87 6.51 -2.71 -6.85
N LYS A 88 5.69 -3.47 -6.11
CA LYS A 88 6.12 -4.34 -5.00
C LYS A 88 6.03 -5.83 -5.29
N VAL A 89 5.38 -6.25 -6.38
CA VAL A 89 5.23 -7.67 -6.76
C VAL A 89 6.58 -8.32 -7.03
N ASN A 90 6.72 -9.63 -6.82
CA ASN A 90 7.96 -10.37 -7.09
C ASN A 90 7.89 -11.30 -8.30
N ALA A 91 6.69 -11.55 -8.80
CA ALA A 91 6.44 -12.38 -9.96
C ALA A 91 5.30 -11.80 -10.80
N CYS A 92 5.30 -12.08 -12.10
CA CYS A 92 4.25 -11.62 -13.00
C CYS A 92 2.86 -12.17 -12.65
N SER A 93 2.80 -13.36 -12.04
CA SER A 93 1.54 -13.94 -11.56
C SER A 93 0.88 -13.16 -10.42
N GLU A 94 1.62 -12.29 -9.72
CA GLU A 94 1.08 -11.46 -8.64
C GLU A 94 0.48 -10.15 -9.17
N VAL A 95 0.76 -9.76 -10.42
CA VAL A 95 0.25 -8.53 -11.02
C VAL A 95 -1.28 -8.57 -11.14
N ASP A 96 -1.84 -9.73 -11.50
CA ASP A 96 -3.28 -9.93 -11.64
C ASP A 96 -4.03 -9.83 -10.31
N ALA A 97 -3.32 -9.94 -9.17
CA ALA A 97 -3.87 -9.77 -7.84
C ALA A 97 -3.88 -8.30 -7.38
N CYS A 98 -3.28 -7.38 -8.14
CA CYS A 98 -3.28 -5.98 -7.79
C CYS A 98 -4.67 -5.35 -7.96
N PRO A 99 -5.18 -4.63 -6.94
CA PRO A 99 -6.50 -4.02 -7.02
C PRO A 99 -6.53 -2.93 -8.08
N GLN A 100 -7.72 -2.69 -8.64
CA GLN A 100 -8.00 -1.51 -9.44
C GLN A 100 -8.34 -0.33 -8.54
N GLN A 101 -8.06 0.89 -9.02
CA GLN A 101 -8.33 2.15 -8.34
C GLN A 101 -8.66 3.26 -9.31
#